data_AF-A0AAW1KX92-F1
#
_entry.id   AF-A0AAW1KX92-F1
#
_cell.length_a   1.000
_cell.length_b   1.000
_cell.length_c   1.000
_cell.angle_alpha   90.00
_cell.angle_beta   90.00
_cell.angle_gamma   90.00
#
_symmetry.space_group_name_H-M   'P 1'
#
loop_
_entity.id
_entity.type
_entity.pdbx_description
1 polymer ?
#
loop_
_entity_poly.entity_id
_entity_poly.type
_entity_poly.pdbx_seq_one_letter_code
_entity_poly.pdbx_strand_id
1 'polypeptide(L)'
;MEEFKRYLSSKSDHIKQSRQAYKFCFCFSRIFRLKMAEPPEDVVNVFRDYSDNGVMSAEQLYAFLKDYQGEERITITDAQDIFAKHLYIFQRGLNLNAFFSYLSGDLNPPISTEVHHNMTAPLAHYFLYTGHNSYLTGNQLSSNSSIDPIIRALNNGVRVIELDLWPSKKGDVEVCHGRTLTSSVKLSKCLQAIKDNAFKVSEFPVIITFEDHLENALLRKKVAEMVNATFGAMLYRRADFPEFPSPETLKGKILISTKPPESIDSHKDDEHEDLHKQEFNDKTVPIVLNEGDLKHESSAQTKVNNEVEEDDEDDGVVPEYRDLIAIRARKLKGELGNLLKDDSKGVGRLSMSEQRLQQYVKTYATDIVRFTQKNLLRVYPKGSRIMSSNYNPLTGWIHGAQMVAFNMQGFGKNLSIMQGMFRANGGCGYVKKPDVLLSNNAFSPSIKGDVKTILKVKVYMGEGWHLEFRPTHFDPLSPPDFFAKINVYGVPADMRKASTDPIEDQWAPVWNKEFRFPLTVPELALLRIRVLEHDYTRRHDFGGQTCLPVSELRSGIRAVPLYSKEGEKYKHVKLLINFQFLHVD
;
A
#
# COMPACT_ATOMS: atom_id res chain seq x y z
N MET A 1 -22.51 -19.05 -46.11
CA MET A 1 -21.13 -19.07 -45.57
C MET A 1 -20.33 -17.81 -45.93
N GLU A 2 -20.32 -17.37 -47.19
CA GLU A 2 -19.68 -16.10 -47.59
C GLU A 2 -20.34 -14.86 -46.99
N GLU A 3 -21.67 -14.84 -46.83
CA GLU A 3 -22.38 -13.74 -46.15
C GLU A 3 -22.02 -13.60 -44.66
N PHE A 4 -21.77 -14.72 -43.97
CA PHE A 4 -21.37 -14.69 -42.56
C PHE A 4 -19.90 -14.26 -42.38
N LYS A 5 -19.02 -14.68 -43.30
CA LYS A 5 -17.65 -14.14 -43.38
C LYS A 5 -17.64 -12.65 -43.73
N ARG A 6 -18.51 -12.19 -44.64
CA ARG A 6 -18.72 -10.76 -44.92
C ARG A 6 -19.30 -10.00 -43.73
N TYR A 7 -20.18 -10.61 -42.93
CA TYR A 7 -20.75 -9.99 -41.73
C TYR A 7 -19.71 -9.85 -40.59
N LEU A 8 -18.85 -10.84 -40.39
CA LEU A 8 -17.75 -10.76 -39.41
C LEU A 8 -16.61 -9.86 -39.90
N SER A 9 -16.27 -9.89 -41.19
CA SER A 9 -15.33 -8.93 -41.81
C SER A 9 -15.89 -7.53 -41.74
N SER A 10 -17.17 -7.29 -42.05
CA SER A 10 -17.76 -5.95 -42.01
C SER A 10 -17.90 -5.41 -40.59
N LYS A 11 -18.17 -6.24 -39.56
CA LYS A 11 -18.08 -5.81 -38.16
C LYS A 11 -16.64 -5.57 -37.71
N SER A 12 -15.69 -6.41 -38.10
CA SER A 12 -14.26 -6.22 -37.81
C SER A 12 -13.71 -4.97 -38.50
N ASP A 13 -14.10 -4.70 -39.74
CA ASP A 13 -13.67 -3.56 -40.55
C ASP A 13 -14.41 -2.26 -40.16
N HIS A 14 -15.68 -2.33 -39.76
CA HIS A 14 -16.41 -1.18 -39.19
C HIS A 14 -15.88 -0.78 -37.80
N ILE A 15 -15.44 -1.74 -36.98
CA ILE A 15 -14.80 -1.46 -35.68
C ILE A 15 -13.36 -0.95 -35.88
N LYS A 16 -12.63 -1.48 -36.88
CA LYS A 16 -11.29 -0.99 -37.29
C LYS A 16 -11.26 0.43 -37.84
N GLN A 17 -12.41 1.06 -38.11
CA GLN A 17 -12.49 2.38 -38.75
C GLN A 17 -13.52 3.31 -38.11
N SER A 18 -13.70 3.30 -36.79
CA SER A 18 -14.52 4.32 -36.15
C SER A 18 -13.83 5.69 -36.26
N ARG A 19 -14.48 6.65 -36.92
CA ARG A 19 -14.03 8.05 -37.00
C ARG A 19 -14.56 8.81 -35.79
N GLN A 20 -13.70 9.53 -35.09
CA GLN A 20 -14.09 10.43 -34.01
C GLN A 20 -14.05 11.88 -34.50
N ALA A 21 -15.16 12.59 -34.34
CA ALA A 21 -15.28 13.99 -34.72
C ALA A 21 -15.15 14.87 -33.47
N TYR A 22 -14.19 15.79 -33.50
CA TYR A 22 -13.91 16.76 -32.46
C TYR A 22 -14.28 18.15 -32.95
N LYS A 23 -15.20 18.84 -32.25
CA LYS A 23 -15.71 20.13 -32.71
C LYS A 23 -14.69 21.23 -32.46
N PHE A 24 -14.33 21.94 -33.51
CA PHE A 24 -13.49 23.13 -33.46
C PHE A 24 -14.33 24.30 -34.01
N CYS A 25 -14.97 25.08 -33.13
CA CYS A 25 -16.00 26.09 -33.46
C CYS A 25 -17.35 25.52 -33.97
N PHE A 26 -18.40 26.34 -33.99
CA PHE A 26 -19.80 25.96 -34.25
C PHE A 26 -20.03 25.22 -35.58
N CYS A 27 -19.14 25.39 -36.56
CA CYS A 27 -19.33 24.87 -37.92
C CYS A 27 -18.23 23.90 -38.40
N PHE A 28 -17.16 23.67 -37.63
CA PHE A 28 -16.04 22.83 -38.09
C PHE A 28 -15.76 21.68 -37.12
N SER A 29 -15.38 20.54 -37.66
CA SER A 29 -14.97 19.37 -36.88
C SER A 29 -13.71 18.77 -37.45
N ARG A 30 -12.74 18.48 -36.58
CA ARG A 30 -11.58 17.65 -36.91
C ARG A 30 -11.98 16.19 -36.80
N ILE A 31 -11.58 15.38 -37.77
CA ILE A 31 -11.93 13.96 -37.81
C ILE A 31 -10.66 13.15 -37.67
N PHE A 32 -10.59 12.34 -36.62
CA PHE A 32 -9.50 11.42 -36.37
C PHE A 32 -9.96 9.99 -36.59
N ARG A 33 -9.03 9.13 -37.05
CA ARG A 33 -9.28 7.69 -37.17
C ARG A 33 -8.82 7.05 -35.88
N LEU A 34 -9.72 6.30 -35.22
CA LEU A 34 -9.31 5.45 -34.11
C LEU A 34 -8.43 4.33 -34.67
N LYS A 35 -7.12 4.42 -34.43
CA LYS A 35 -6.21 3.32 -34.74
C LYS A 35 -6.37 2.26 -33.65
N MET A 36 -6.81 1.07 -34.04
CA MET A 36 -6.85 -0.06 -33.13
C MET A 36 -5.43 -0.55 -32.81
N ALA A 37 -5.29 -1.20 -31.66
CA ALA A 37 -4.07 -1.88 -31.31
C ALA A 37 -3.70 -2.95 -32.33
N GLU A 38 -2.45 -2.92 -32.78
CA GLU A 38 -1.85 -3.94 -33.64
C GLU A 38 -0.71 -4.61 -32.87
N PRO A 39 -0.46 -5.91 -33.09
CA PRO A 39 0.61 -6.62 -32.42
C PRO A 39 1.98 -5.98 -32.76
N PRO A 40 2.79 -5.60 -31.75
CA PRO A 40 4.15 -5.15 -31.97
C PRO A 40 4.99 -6.18 -32.73
N GLU A 41 6.01 -5.75 -33.47
CA GLU A 41 6.86 -6.64 -34.28
C GLU A 41 7.49 -7.78 -33.46
N ASP A 42 7.97 -7.48 -32.24
CA ASP A 42 8.44 -8.51 -31.30
C ASP A 42 7.39 -9.60 -31.03
N VAL A 43 6.12 -9.23 -30.86
CA VAL A 43 5.03 -10.18 -30.62
C VAL A 43 4.77 -11.02 -31.86
N VAL A 44 4.86 -10.43 -33.06
CA VAL A 44 4.73 -11.15 -34.33
C VAL A 44 5.85 -12.16 -34.50
N ASN A 45 7.09 -11.78 -34.19
CA ASN A 45 8.25 -12.65 -34.28
C ASN A 45 8.16 -13.81 -33.30
N VAL A 46 7.83 -13.53 -32.03
CA VAL A 46 7.64 -14.57 -31.02
C VAL A 46 6.48 -15.52 -31.38
N PHE A 47 5.37 -14.99 -31.91
CA PHE A 47 4.30 -15.86 -32.40
C PHE A 47 4.79 -16.77 -33.53
N ARG A 48 5.60 -16.25 -34.47
CA ARG A 48 6.17 -17.04 -35.57
C ARG A 48 7.10 -18.13 -35.06
N ASP A 49 7.91 -17.85 -34.04
CA ASP A 49 8.87 -18.82 -33.49
C ASP A 49 8.17 -20.01 -32.79
N TYR A 50 6.94 -19.80 -32.30
CA TYR A 50 6.15 -20.81 -31.59
C TYR A 50 4.88 -21.21 -32.37
N SER A 51 4.81 -21.03 -33.69
CA SER A 51 3.65 -21.44 -34.48
C SER A 51 4.04 -22.04 -35.81
N ASP A 52 3.20 -22.95 -36.31
CA ASP A 52 3.35 -23.53 -37.65
C ASP A 52 2.26 -23.01 -38.57
N ASN A 53 2.65 -22.57 -39.77
CA ASN A 53 1.72 -22.06 -40.79
C ASN A 53 0.76 -20.96 -40.27
N GLY A 54 1.24 -20.14 -39.31
CA GLY A 54 0.47 -19.03 -38.73
C GLY A 54 -0.58 -19.46 -37.69
N VAL A 55 -0.50 -20.68 -37.18
CA VAL A 55 -1.40 -21.23 -36.15
C VAL A 55 -0.57 -21.89 -35.05
N MET A 56 -0.84 -21.52 -33.80
CA MET A 56 -0.22 -22.09 -32.60
C MET A 56 -1.14 -23.16 -32.00
N SER A 57 -0.59 -24.35 -31.68
CA SER A 57 -1.28 -25.42 -30.94
C SER A 57 -1.23 -25.18 -29.42
N ALA A 58 -1.94 -26.02 -28.65
CA ALA A 58 -1.88 -25.94 -27.18
C ALA A 58 -0.49 -26.33 -26.63
N GLU A 59 0.17 -27.29 -27.27
CA GLU A 59 1.53 -27.73 -26.94
C GLU A 59 2.55 -26.63 -27.24
N GLN A 60 2.38 -25.92 -28.35
CA GLN A 60 3.21 -24.77 -28.70
C GLN A 60 2.96 -23.58 -27.77
N LEU A 61 1.71 -23.33 -27.39
CA LEU A 61 1.40 -22.33 -26.36
C LEU A 61 2.04 -22.70 -25.03
N TYR A 62 1.99 -23.97 -24.62
CA TYR A 62 2.67 -24.47 -23.43
C TYR A 62 4.18 -24.21 -23.49
N ALA A 63 4.84 -24.52 -24.61
CA ALA A 63 6.25 -24.21 -24.81
C ALA A 63 6.53 -22.71 -24.70
N PHE A 64 5.70 -21.86 -25.33
CA PHE A 64 5.82 -20.39 -25.20
C PHE A 64 5.70 -19.92 -23.74
N LEU A 65 4.71 -20.42 -23.00
CA LEU A 65 4.50 -20.04 -21.61
C LEU A 65 5.69 -20.45 -20.73
N LYS A 66 6.24 -21.64 -20.97
CA LYS A 66 7.38 -22.14 -20.23
C LYS A 66 8.67 -21.40 -20.59
N ASP A 67 9.00 -21.37 -21.87
CA ASP A 67 10.35 -21.02 -22.34
C ASP A 67 10.51 -19.51 -22.55
N TYR A 68 9.46 -18.80 -22.98
CA TYR A 68 9.51 -17.35 -23.22
C TYR A 68 8.92 -16.53 -22.05
N GLN A 69 7.77 -16.96 -21.50
CA GLN A 69 7.14 -16.26 -20.36
C GLN A 69 7.75 -16.64 -19.01
N GLY A 70 8.60 -17.67 -18.96
CA GLY A 70 9.26 -18.12 -17.72
C GLY A 70 8.31 -18.75 -16.71
N GLU A 71 7.21 -19.35 -17.16
CA GLU A 71 6.23 -20.01 -16.28
C GLU A 71 6.72 -21.42 -15.91
N GLU A 72 7.64 -21.53 -14.96
CA GLU A 72 8.25 -22.83 -14.61
C GLU A 72 7.25 -23.89 -14.10
N ARG A 73 6.16 -23.44 -13.47
CA ARG A 73 5.13 -24.31 -12.88
C ARG A 73 3.92 -24.55 -13.79
N ILE A 74 3.94 -24.03 -15.03
CA ILE A 74 2.83 -24.19 -15.95
C ILE A 74 2.65 -25.67 -16.34
N THR A 75 1.40 -26.09 -16.49
CA THR A 75 1.04 -27.41 -17.01
C THR A 75 0.46 -27.31 -18.41
N ILE A 76 0.45 -28.43 -19.16
CA ILE A 76 -0.22 -28.47 -20.45
C ILE A 76 -1.74 -28.21 -20.32
N THR A 77 -2.34 -28.61 -19.20
CA THR A 77 -3.76 -28.36 -18.91
C THR A 77 -4.04 -26.86 -18.78
N ASP A 78 -3.17 -26.11 -18.12
CA ASP A 78 -3.31 -24.65 -18.01
C ASP A 78 -3.26 -23.98 -19.40
N ALA A 79 -2.34 -24.45 -20.26
CA ALA A 79 -2.25 -23.98 -21.64
C ALA A 79 -3.53 -24.33 -22.42
N GLN A 80 -4.07 -25.54 -22.27
CA GLN A 80 -5.33 -25.96 -22.88
C GLN A 80 -6.53 -25.13 -22.40
N ASP A 81 -6.58 -24.75 -21.13
CA ASP A 81 -7.63 -23.89 -20.59
C ASP A 81 -7.55 -22.46 -21.13
N ILE A 82 -6.35 -21.90 -21.25
CA ILE A 82 -6.14 -20.61 -21.92
C ILE A 82 -6.57 -20.72 -23.38
N PHE A 83 -6.15 -21.79 -24.05
CA PHE A 83 -6.45 -22.08 -25.44
C PHE A 83 -7.97 -22.15 -25.68
N ALA A 84 -8.70 -22.89 -24.84
CA ALA A 84 -10.16 -23.04 -24.93
C ALA A 84 -10.91 -21.72 -24.75
N LYS A 85 -10.42 -20.81 -23.89
CA LYS A 85 -11.04 -19.49 -23.67
C LYS A 85 -10.90 -18.53 -24.84
N HIS A 86 -9.94 -18.74 -25.74
CA HIS A 86 -9.64 -17.84 -26.86
C HIS A 86 -10.04 -18.42 -28.22
N LEU A 87 -10.53 -19.65 -28.26
CA LEU A 87 -11.06 -20.26 -29.48
C LEU A 87 -12.57 -20.03 -29.60
N TYR A 88 -12.98 -19.51 -30.75
CA TYR A 88 -14.36 -19.63 -31.20
C TYR A 88 -14.56 -21.05 -31.75
N ILE A 89 -15.79 -21.57 -31.63
CA ILE A 89 -16.27 -22.96 -31.87
C ILE A 89 -15.72 -23.67 -33.14
N PHE A 90 -15.08 -22.97 -34.08
CA PHE A 90 -14.61 -23.48 -35.37
C PHE A 90 -13.11 -23.28 -35.68
N GLN A 91 -12.28 -22.79 -34.74
CA GLN A 91 -10.84 -22.61 -34.98
C GLN A 91 -10.01 -23.82 -34.51
N ARG A 92 -9.08 -24.28 -35.37
CA ARG A 92 -8.17 -25.42 -35.10
C ARG A 92 -6.89 -25.03 -34.33
N GLY A 93 -6.74 -23.76 -33.96
CA GLY A 93 -5.63 -23.27 -33.13
C GLY A 93 -5.58 -21.75 -33.03
N LEU A 94 -4.66 -21.22 -32.23
CA LEU A 94 -4.53 -19.78 -31.98
C LEU A 94 -3.79 -19.10 -33.13
N ASN A 95 -4.46 -18.20 -33.84
CA ASN A 95 -3.80 -17.30 -34.77
C ASN A 95 -3.18 -16.09 -34.04
N LEU A 96 -2.40 -15.28 -34.76
CA LEU A 96 -1.72 -14.10 -34.20
C LEU A 96 -2.65 -13.14 -33.46
N ASN A 97 -3.87 -12.89 -33.96
CA ASN A 97 -4.81 -11.98 -33.31
C ASN A 97 -5.34 -12.56 -31.99
N ALA A 98 -5.63 -13.86 -31.94
CA ALA A 98 -6.07 -14.53 -30.72
C ALA A 98 -4.93 -14.57 -29.67
N PHE A 99 -3.69 -14.83 -30.12
CA PHE A 99 -2.50 -14.78 -29.27
C PHE A 99 -2.24 -13.37 -28.71
N PHE A 100 -2.32 -12.33 -29.55
CA PHE A 100 -2.20 -10.95 -29.10
C PHE A 100 -3.31 -10.55 -28.12
N SER A 101 -4.54 -10.99 -28.38
CA SER A 101 -5.67 -10.79 -27.46
C SER A 101 -5.44 -11.46 -26.10
N TYR A 102 -4.83 -12.66 -26.09
CA TYR A 102 -4.41 -13.31 -24.84
C TYR A 102 -3.36 -12.50 -24.11
N LEU A 103 -2.29 -12.07 -24.81
CA LEU A 103 -1.19 -11.33 -24.20
C LEU A 103 -1.62 -10.00 -23.59
N SER A 104 -2.62 -9.34 -24.17
CA SER A 104 -3.21 -8.07 -23.68
C SER A 104 -4.38 -8.27 -22.70
N GLY A 105 -4.77 -9.52 -22.45
CA GLY A 105 -5.94 -9.89 -21.63
C GLY A 105 -5.65 -10.04 -20.14
N ASP A 106 -6.72 -10.14 -19.34
CA ASP A 106 -6.62 -10.31 -17.87
C ASP A 106 -6.05 -11.68 -17.44
N LEU A 107 -5.95 -12.64 -18.37
CA LEU A 107 -5.35 -13.96 -18.12
C LEU A 107 -3.81 -13.93 -18.16
N ASN A 108 -3.21 -12.78 -18.48
CA ASN A 108 -1.77 -12.60 -18.52
C ASN A 108 -1.29 -11.48 -17.57
N PRO A 109 -1.60 -11.56 -16.26
CA PRO A 109 -1.26 -10.51 -15.30
C PRO A 109 0.26 -10.44 -15.05
N PRO A 110 0.78 -9.27 -14.61
CA PRO A 110 2.21 -9.07 -14.42
C PRO A 110 2.75 -9.63 -13.11
N ILE A 111 1.88 -9.97 -12.16
CA ILE A 111 2.22 -10.51 -10.84
C ILE A 111 1.24 -11.64 -10.50
N SER A 112 1.62 -12.55 -9.61
CA SER A 112 0.74 -13.60 -9.10
C SER A 112 -0.31 -13.03 -8.14
N THR A 113 -1.47 -13.67 -8.07
CA THR A 113 -2.53 -13.38 -7.08
C THR A 113 -2.50 -14.31 -5.89
N GLU A 114 -1.57 -15.27 -5.85
CA GLU A 114 -1.47 -16.27 -4.78
C GLU A 114 -0.47 -15.89 -3.70
N VAL A 115 -0.81 -16.27 -2.47
CA VAL A 115 0.11 -16.23 -1.33
C VAL A 115 1.15 -17.34 -1.53
N HIS A 116 2.43 -16.97 -1.57
CA HIS A 116 3.51 -17.90 -1.87
C HIS A 116 4.77 -17.67 -1.02
N HIS A 117 4.86 -16.56 -0.27
CA HIS A 117 5.91 -16.41 0.73
C HIS A 117 5.78 -17.45 1.84
N ASN A 118 6.89 -17.79 2.49
CA ASN A 118 6.84 -18.53 3.74
C ASN A 118 6.10 -17.67 4.78
N MET A 119 4.96 -18.14 5.29
CA MET A 119 4.11 -17.46 6.28
C MET A 119 4.29 -17.97 7.72
N THR A 120 5.25 -18.88 7.95
CA THR A 120 5.52 -19.50 9.26
C THR A 120 6.64 -18.83 10.05
N ALA A 121 7.27 -17.79 9.50
CA ALA A 121 8.29 -17.02 10.22
C ALA A 121 7.63 -16.04 11.22
N PRO A 122 8.37 -15.49 12.19
CA PRO A 122 7.85 -14.51 13.15
C PRO A 122 7.23 -13.27 12.49
N LEU A 123 6.20 -12.66 13.09
CA LEU A 123 5.59 -11.42 12.58
C LEU A 123 6.61 -10.31 12.28
N ALA A 124 7.68 -10.20 13.08
CA ALA A 124 8.74 -9.22 12.89
C ALA A 124 9.47 -9.38 11.53
N HIS A 125 9.36 -10.53 10.88
CA HIS A 125 9.98 -10.82 9.59
C HIS A 125 9.14 -10.37 8.39
N TYR A 126 8.01 -9.70 8.60
CA TYR A 126 7.13 -9.23 7.53
C TYR A 126 6.94 -7.72 7.59
N PHE A 127 6.84 -7.08 6.43
CA PHE A 127 6.19 -5.78 6.31
C PHE A 127 4.68 -5.97 6.40
N LEU A 128 4.03 -5.07 7.16
CA LEU A 128 2.60 -5.14 7.48
C LEU A 128 1.87 -3.95 6.88
N TYR A 129 0.79 -4.21 6.16
CA TYR A 129 -0.01 -3.16 5.55
C TYR A 129 -0.72 -2.35 6.65
N THR A 130 -0.26 -1.12 6.88
CA THR A 130 -0.60 -0.34 8.08
C THR A 130 -1.31 0.98 7.77
N GLY A 131 -2.51 1.16 8.33
CA GLY A 131 -3.23 2.42 8.34
C GLY A 131 -2.83 3.33 9.51
N HIS A 132 -2.95 4.64 9.31
CA HIS A 132 -2.82 5.68 10.32
C HIS A 132 -4.16 6.42 10.46
N ASN A 133 -4.60 6.67 11.69
CA ASN A 133 -5.88 7.30 12.03
C ASN A 133 -7.02 6.77 11.15
N SER A 134 -7.20 5.45 11.19
CA SER A 134 -7.96 4.68 10.19
C SER A 134 -9.47 4.99 10.17
N TYR A 135 -9.93 5.82 11.11
CA TYR A 135 -11.30 6.28 11.26
C TYR A 135 -11.56 7.61 10.52
N LEU A 136 -10.53 8.36 10.12
CA LEU A 136 -10.68 9.67 9.48
C LEU A 136 -11.10 9.58 8.01
N THR A 137 -12.07 10.40 7.61
CA THR A 137 -12.52 10.50 6.21
C THR A 137 -11.74 11.56 5.41
N GLY A 138 -10.93 12.40 6.05
CA GLY A 138 -10.19 13.47 5.37
C GLY A 138 -8.99 14.00 6.17
N ASN A 139 -8.93 15.32 6.33
CA ASN A 139 -7.85 16.03 7.03
C ASN A 139 -7.82 15.74 8.55
N GLN A 140 -6.69 15.99 9.20
CA GLN A 140 -6.47 15.70 10.62
C GLN A 140 -7.13 16.71 11.58
N LEU A 141 -7.68 17.83 11.11
CA LEU A 141 -8.15 18.90 11.99
C LEU A 141 -9.67 19.00 12.11
N SER A 142 -10.41 18.74 11.03
CA SER A 142 -11.85 19.04 10.96
C SER A 142 -12.66 18.06 10.13
N SER A 143 -12.03 16.98 9.62
CA SER A 143 -12.78 15.98 8.87
C SER A 143 -13.64 15.09 9.77
N ASN A 144 -14.56 14.35 9.15
CA ASN A 144 -15.39 13.42 9.88
C ASN A 144 -14.60 12.16 10.28
N SER A 145 -15.02 11.53 11.36
CA SER A 145 -14.68 10.16 11.71
C SER A 145 -15.85 9.22 11.40
N SER A 146 -15.58 8.11 10.72
CA SER A 146 -16.59 7.08 10.45
C SER A 146 -15.96 5.68 10.36
N ILE A 147 -16.81 4.66 10.22
CA ILE A 147 -16.37 3.27 10.00
C ILE A 147 -15.97 3.00 8.55
N ASP A 148 -16.35 3.85 7.59
CA ASP A 148 -16.17 3.56 6.17
C ASP A 148 -14.68 3.50 5.75
N PRO A 149 -13.79 4.38 6.22
CA PRO A 149 -12.36 4.26 5.92
C PRO A 149 -11.75 2.98 6.51
N ILE A 150 -12.23 2.51 7.67
CA ILE A 150 -11.82 1.23 8.28
C ILE A 150 -12.24 0.06 7.38
N ILE A 151 -13.50 0.04 6.95
CA ILE A 151 -14.02 -1.01 6.05
C ILE A 151 -13.26 -1.03 4.73
N ARG A 152 -13.05 0.14 4.11
CA ARG A 152 -12.26 0.27 2.87
C ARG A 152 -10.82 -0.19 3.06
N ALA A 153 -10.18 0.18 4.17
CA ALA A 153 -8.82 -0.25 4.48
C ALA A 153 -8.72 -1.78 4.56
N LEU A 154 -9.60 -2.44 5.32
CA LEU A 154 -9.62 -3.90 5.46
C LEU A 154 -9.90 -4.61 4.13
N ASN A 155 -10.87 -4.13 3.35
CA ASN A 155 -11.18 -4.70 2.02
C ASN A 155 -10.07 -4.47 0.98
N ASN A 156 -9.19 -3.49 1.20
CA ASN A 156 -7.99 -3.26 0.40
C ASN A 156 -6.76 -4.03 0.91
N GLY A 157 -6.92 -4.89 1.93
CA GLY A 157 -5.86 -5.73 2.46
C GLY A 157 -5.06 -5.12 3.62
N VAL A 158 -5.41 -3.94 4.14
CA VAL A 158 -4.76 -3.36 5.34
C VAL A 158 -4.93 -4.31 6.53
N ARG A 159 -3.86 -4.57 7.27
CA ARG A 159 -3.81 -5.53 8.40
C ARG A 159 -3.58 -4.87 9.75
N VAL A 160 -3.21 -3.58 9.77
CA VAL A 160 -3.09 -2.81 11.01
C VAL A 160 -4.02 -1.60 10.96
N ILE A 161 -4.94 -1.53 11.91
CA ILE A 161 -5.94 -0.46 12.04
C ILE A 161 -5.68 0.33 13.31
N GLU A 162 -5.61 1.65 13.20
CA GLU A 162 -5.42 2.55 14.35
C GLU A 162 -6.74 3.16 14.80
N LEU A 163 -6.97 3.13 16.12
CA LEU A 163 -8.13 3.74 16.80
C LEU A 163 -7.65 4.53 18.02
N ASP A 164 -7.96 5.82 18.04
CA ASP A 164 -7.59 6.73 19.12
C ASP A 164 -8.76 6.82 20.09
N LEU A 165 -8.58 6.32 21.31
CA LEU A 165 -9.66 6.16 22.28
C LEU A 165 -9.76 7.40 23.15
N TRP A 166 -10.94 8.02 23.17
CA TRP A 166 -11.23 9.21 23.96
C TRP A 166 -12.51 9.05 24.78
N PRO A 167 -12.59 9.67 25.99
CA PRO A 167 -13.82 9.75 26.74
C PRO A 167 -14.85 10.60 26.00
N SER A 168 -16.08 10.10 25.91
CA SER A 168 -17.23 10.88 25.45
C SER A 168 -17.87 11.65 26.60
N LYS A 169 -18.64 12.70 26.25
CA LYS A 169 -19.43 13.49 27.22
C LYS A 169 -20.48 12.67 27.99
N LYS A 170 -20.79 11.44 27.55
CA LYS A 170 -21.84 10.57 28.13
C LYS A 170 -21.26 9.43 28.97
N GLY A 171 -19.98 9.47 29.33
CA GLY A 171 -19.34 8.36 30.07
C GLY A 171 -19.15 7.08 29.23
N ASP A 172 -19.05 7.23 27.91
CA ASP A 172 -18.75 6.16 26.95
C ASP A 172 -17.42 6.39 26.23
N VAL A 173 -16.95 5.45 25.42
CA VAL A 173 -15.70 5.57 24.66
C VAL A 173 -15.97 5.84 23.18
N GLU A 174 -15.33 6.88 22.68
CA GLU A 174 -15.38 7.31 21.28
C GLU A 174 -14.01 7.22 20.63
N VAL A 175 -14.01 7.17 19.30
CA VAL A 175 -12.83 7.22 18.45
C VAL A 175 -12.83 8.54 17.69
N CYS A 176 -11.79 9.34 17.90
CA CYS A 176 -11.59 10.63 17.24
C CYS A 176 -10.13 11.09 17.34
N HIS A 177 -9.75 12.08 16.54
CA HIS A 177 -8.45 12.73 16.69
C HIS A 177 -8.59 13.82 17.75
N GLY A 178 -8.20 13.53 18.98
CA GLY A 178 -8.42 14.43 20.11
C GLY A 178 -7.75 15.78 19.98
N ARG A 179 -8.28 16.77 20.72
CA ARG A 179 -7.83 18.18 20.67
C ARG A 179 -7.93 18.81 19.26
N THR A 180 -8.81 18.27 18.41
CA THR A 180 -9.14 18.84 17.10
C THR A 180 -10.66 19.01 16.94
N LEU A 181 -11.10 19.51 15.78
CA LEU A 181 -12.50 19.66 15.39
C LEU A 181 -13.02 18.44 14.60
N THR A 182 -12.27 17.34 14.56
CA THR A 182 -12.77 16.11 13.91
C THR A 182 -14.00 15.59 14.64
N SER A 183 -14.96 15.05 13.88
CA SER A 183 -16.10 14.37 14.51
C SER A 183 -15.65 13.08 15.18
N SER A 184 -16.50 12.49 16.02
CA SER A 184 -16.23 11.20 16.68
C SER A 184 -17.14 10.09 16.17
N VAL A 185 -16.69 8.84 16.37
CA VAL A 185 -17.48 7.64 16.11
C VAL A 185 -17.38 6.69 17.32
N LYS A 186 -18.48 6.04 17.69
CA LYS A 186 -18.49 5.11 18.83
C LYS A 186 -17.51 3.95 18.63
N LEU A 187 -16.72 3.62 19.66
CA LEU A 187 -15.78 2.50 19.61
C LEU A 187 -16.46 1.19 19.21
N SER A 188 -17.64 0.89 19.78
CA SER A 188 -18.40 -0.31 19.46
C SER A 188 -18.71 -0.48 17.96
N LYS A 189 -18.99 0.62 17.25
CA LYS A 189 -19.19 0.59 15.79
C LYS A 189 -17.89 0.26 15.05
N CYS A 190 -16.77 0.83 15.47
CA CYS A 190 -15.46 0.53 14.89
C CYS A 190 -15.08 -0.95 15.10
N LEU A 191 -15.24 -1.47 16.32
CA LEU A 191 -14.92 -2.87 16.63
C LEU A 191 -15.80 -3.83 15.81
N GLN A 192 -17.10 -3.56 15.69
CA GLN A 192 -18.01 -4.36 14.89
C GLN A 192 -17.64 -4.31 13.40
N ALA A 193 -17.34 -3.12 12.86
CA ALA A 193 -16.88 -2.98 11.48
C ALA A 193 -15.57 -3.75 11.22
N ILE A 194 -14.65 -3.79 12.18
CA ILE A 194 -13.43 -4.60 12.08
C ILE A 194 -13.80 -6.08 12.07
N LYS A 195 -14.62 -6.56 13.03
CA LYS A 195 -15.06 -7.96 13.10
C LYS A 195 -15.64 -8.46 11.77
N ASP A 196 -16.51 -7.66 11.16
CA ASP A 196 -17.24 -8.03 9.95
C ASP A 196 -16.39 -8.02 8.68
N ASN A 197 -15.21 -7.39 8.70
CA ASN A 197 -14.37 -7.20 7.51
C ASN A 197 -12.93 -7.70 7.66
N ALA A 198 -12.49 -8.06 8.88
CA ALA A 198 -11.12 -8.41 9.19
C ALA A 198 -10.56 -9.46 8.24
N PHE A 199 -11.34 -10.51 7.93
CA PHE A 199 -10.83 -11.68 7.21
C PHE A 199 -11.48 -11.90 5.83
N LYS A 200 -12.12 -10.88 5.23
CA LYS A 200 -12.81 -11.01 3.94
C LYS A 200 -11.88 -11.24 2.75
N VAL A 201 -10.72 -10.59 2.76
CA VAL A 201 -9.76 -10.61 1.63
C VAL A 201 -8.41 -11.24 2.00
N SER A 202 -8.22 -11.57 3.27
CA SER A 202 -7.00 -12.18 3.81
C SER A 202 -7.31 -12.88 5.13
N GLU A 203 -6.88 -14.13 5.28
CA GLU A 203 -7.07 -14.90 6.52
C GLU A 203 -6.04 -14.55 7.60
N PHE A 204 -4.97 -13.84 7.24
CA PHE A 204 -3.89 -13.47 8.15
C PHE A 204 -4.33 -12.44 9.19
N PRO A 205 -3.65 -12.37 10.35
CA PRO A 205 -4.09 -11.59 11.50
C PRO A 205 -4.38 -10.12 11.20
N VAL A 206 -5.25 -9.53 12.03
CA VAL A 206 -5.47 -8.08 12.08
C VAL A 206 -4.95 -7.55 13.42
N ILE A 207 -4.15 -6.50 13.39
CA ILE A 207 -3.67 -5.80 14.58
C ILE A 207 -4.45 -4.50 14.73
N ILE A 208 -5.04 -4.28 15.90
CA ILE A 208 -5.66 -3.01 16.27
C ILE A 208 -4.68 -2.27 17.17
N THR A 209 -4.24 -1.08 16.75
CA THR A 209 -3.41 -0.22 17.58
C THR A 209 -4.28 0.78 18.29
N PHE A 210 -4.37 0.68 19.61
CA PHE A 210 -5.05 1.71 20.41
C PHE A 210 -4.06 2.82 20.76
N GLU A 211 -4.47 4.06 20.48
CA GLU A 211 -3.91 5.24 21.15
C GLU A 211 -4.83 5.59 22.32
N ASP A 212 -4.46 5.12 23.51
CA ASP A 212 -5.29 5.20 24.70
C ASP A 212 -5.14 6.56 25.40
N HIS A 213 -6.17 7.41 25.33
CA HIS A 213 -6.29 8.67 26.06
C HIS A 213 -7.35 8.60 27.18
N LEU A 214 -7.69 7.39 27.64
CA LEU A 214 -8.65 7.20 28.72
C LEU A 214 -7.98 7.42 30.06
N GLU A 215 -8.50 8.34 30.86
CA GLU A 215 -7.88 8.78 32.12
C GLU A 215 -8.22 7.87 33.31
N ASN A 216 -9.39 7.21 33.30
CA ASN A 216 -9.86 6.41 34.43
C ASN A 216 -9.98 4.90 34.13
N ALA A 217 -9.94 4.10 35.20
CA ALA A 217 -10.04 2.65 35.15
C ALA A 217 -11.39 2.16 34.61
N LEU A 218 -12.50 2.82 34.95
CA LEU A 218 -13.85 2.44 34.52
C LEU A 218 -13.99 2.42 32.99
N LEU A 219 -13.47 3.42 32.29
CA LEU A 219 -13.52 3.46 30.82
C LEU A 219 -12.63 2.37 30.20
N ARG A 220 -11.44 2.12 30.74
CA ARG A 220 -10.57 1.03 30.28
C ARG A 220 -11.21 -0.34 30.48
N LYS A 221 -11.90 -0.56 31.61
CA LYS A 221 -12.71 -1.76 31.87
C LYS A 221 -13.82 -1.90 30.83
N LYS A 222 -14.53 -0.82 30.53
CA LYS A 222 -15.56 -0.79 29.48
C LYS A 222 -15.00 -1.13 28.10
N VAL A 223 -13.79 -0.65 27.76
CA VAL A 223 -13.10 -1.06 26.51
C VAL A 223 -12.83 -2.56 26.52
N ALA A 224 -12.32 -3.10 27.64
CA ALA A 224 -12.05 -4.53 27.76
C ALA A 224 -13.31 -5.39 27.55
N GLU A 225 -14.42 -4.98 28.16
CA GLU A 225 -15.73 -5.61 27.97
C GLU A 225 -16.20 -5.55 26.51
N MET A 226 -16.14 -4.38 25.87
CA MET A 226 -16.52 -4.20 24.46
C MET A 226 -15.69 -5.06 23.51
N VAL A 227 -14.36 -5.10 23.70
CA VAL A 227 -13.43 -5.88 22.88
C VAL A 227 -13.68 -7.38 23.05
N ASN A 228 -13.86 -7.84 24.29
CA ASN A 228 -14.17 -9.25 24.58
C ASN A 228 -15.51 -9.68 23.99
N ALA A 229 -16.56 -8.87 24.19
CA ALA A 229 -17.89 -9.15 23.66
C ALA A 229 -17.90 -9.16 22.12
N THR A 230 -17.13 -8.28 21.48
CA THR A 230 -17.10 -8.19 20.02
C THR A 230 -16.31 -9.35 19.42
N PHE A 231 -15.07 -9.59 19.85
CA PHE A 231 -14.16 -10.50 19.17
C PHE A 231 -14.15 -11.92 19.73
N GLY A 232 -14.49 -12.14 21.01
CA GLY A 232 -14.56 -13.47 21.61
C GLY A 232 -13.34 -14.35 21.32
N ALA A 233 -13.55 -15.43 20.56
CA ALA A 233 -12.52 -16.40 20.15
C ALA A 233 -11.54 -15.88 19.09
N MET A 234 -11.88 -14.80 18.38
CA MET A 234 -10.98 -14.13 17.42
C MET A 234 -9.86 -13.38 18.16
N LEU A 235 -10.09 -12.95 19.41
CA LEU A 235 -9.10 -12.21 20.17
C LEU A 235 -7.94 -13.10 20.63
N TYR A 236 -6.72 -12.66 20.33
CA TYR A 236 -5.49 -13.26 20.81
C TYR A 236 -4.92 -12.42 21.96
N ARG A 237 -4.59 -13.07 23.09
CA ARG A 237 -4.33 -12.42 24.39
C ARG A 237 -2.91 -12.58 24.94
N ARG A 238 -2.09 -13.43 24.34
CA ARG A 238 -0.73 -13.68 24.84
C ARG A 238 0.18 -12.51 24.45
N ALA A 239 1.00 -12.03 25.40
CA ALA A 239 1.87 -10.87 25.23
C ALA A 239 3.36 -11.18 25.41
N ASP A 240 3.67 -12.20 26.23
CA ASP A 240 5.03 -12.53 26.65
C ASP A 240 5.61 -13.63 25.77
N PHE A 241 5.99 -13.25 24.57
CA PHE A 241 6.71 -14.14 23.67
C PHE A 241 8.22 -13.90 23.75
N PRO A 242 9.05 -14.96 23.68
CA PRO A 242 10.46 -14.79 23.35
C PRO A 242 10.63 -14.26 21.92
N GLU A 243 9.67 -14.56 21.04
CA GLU A 243 9.62 -14.14 19.64
C GLU A 243 8.17 -14.09 19.15
N PHE A 244 7.83 -13.14 18.27
CA PHE A 244 6.44 -13.05 17.81
C PHE A 244 5.97 -14.33 17.10
N PRO A 245 4.72 -14.78 17.34
CA PRO A 245 4.13 -15.86 16.55
C PRO A 245 4.06 -15.49 15.06
N SER A 246 3.91 -16.49 14.21
CA SER A 246 3.85 -16.30 12.76
C SER A 246 2.47 -15.83 12.27
N PRO A 247 2.39 -15.16 11.10
CA PRO A 247 1.11 -14.91 10.45
C PRO A 247 0.27 -16.18 10.28
N GLU A 248 0.90 -17.32 9.96
CA GLU A 248 0.22 -18.61 9.79
C GLU A 248 -0.45 -19.09 11.08
N THR A 249 0.27 -19.11 12.20
CA THR A 249 -0.27 -19.51 13.52
C THR A 249 -1.38 -18.57 14.01
N LEU A 250 -1.38 -17.32 13.53
CA LEU A 250 -2.32 -16.29 13.92
C LEU A 250 -3.48 -16.09 12.92
N LYS A 251 -3.69 -17.01 11.96
CA LYS A 251 -4.83 -16.93 11.05
C LYS A 251 -6.16 -16.78 11.79
N GLY A 252 -7.00 -15.88 11.30
CA GLY A 252 -8.30 -15.55 11.90
C GLY A 252 -8.23 -14.85 13.26
N LYS A 253 -7.05 -14.39 13.70
CA LYS A 253 -6.86 -13.72 14.99
C LYS A 253 -6.77 -12.20 14.90
N ILE A 254 -7.30 -11.55 15.93
CA ILE A 254 -7.22 -10.11 16.17
C ILE A 254 -6.30 -9.88 17.37
N LEU A 255 -5.32 -9.01 17.23
CA LEU A 255 -4.34 -8.66 18.26
C LEU A 255 -4.52 -7.20 18.66
N ILE A 256 -4.54 -6.90 19.96
CA ILE A 256 -4.50 -5.51 20.45
C ILE A 256 -3.05 -5.10 20.71
N SER A 257 -2.66 -3.94 20.20
CA SER A 257 -1.36 -3.34 20.45
C SER A 257 -1.51 -1.95 21.08
N THR A 258 -1.10 -1.82 22.33
CA THR A 258 -1.13 -0.55 23.06
C THR A 258 -0.05 -0.53 24.15
N LYS A 259 0.11 0.60 24.82
CA LYS A 259 0.96 0.71 26.01
C LYS A 259 0.24 -0.01 27.16
N PRO A 260 0.95 -0.81 27.98
CA PRO A 260 0.36 -1.30 29.22
C PRO A 260 -0.01 -0.11 30.13
N PRO A 261 -1.11 -0.18 30.89
CA PRO A 261 -1.39 0.74 31.99
C PRO A 261 -0.16 0.80 32.92
N GLU A 262 0.13 1.97 33.47
CA GLU A 262 1.25 2.11 34.41
C GLU A 262 0.92 1.32 35.68
N SER A 263 1.74 0.32 36.02
CA SER A 263 1.63 -0.42 37.29
C SER A 263 3.02 -0.85 37.81
N ILE A 264 3.44 -0.22 38.90
CA ILE A 264 4.37 -0.60 40.00
C ILE A 264 5.80 -1.11 39.69
N ASP A 265 6.11 -1.71 38.54
CA ASP A 265 7.49 -2.21 38.27
C ASP A 265 8.52 -1.08 37.97
N SER A 266 8.09 0.19 37.95
CA SER A 266 8.99 1.35 37.85
C SER A 266 9.48 1.89 39.20
N HIS A 267 8.96 1.42 40.34
CA HIS A 267 9.34 1.97 41.64
C HIS A 267 10.64 1.40 42.24
N LYS A 268 11.48 0.73 41.45
CA LYS A 268 12.79 0.26 41.94
C LYS A 268 14.02 0.85 41.25
N ASP A 269 13.85 1.61 40.16
CA ASP A 269 15.01 2.22 39.45
C ASP A 269 14.85 3.73 39.19
N ASP A 270 13.74 4.36 39.60
CA ASP A 270 13.49 5.79 39.36
C ASP A 270 13.84 6.66 40.60
N GLU A 271 15.11 6.69 40.98
CA GLU A 271 15.68 7.85 41.71
C GLU A 271 16.89 8.38 40.93
N HIS A 272 16.78 9.66 40.55
CA HIS A 272 17.77 10.52 39.86
C HIS A 272 17.81 10.43 38.32
N GLU A 273 17.07 11.34 37.66
CA GLU A 273 17.66 12.54 37.00
C GLU A 273 16.58 13.25 36.15
N ASP A 274 15.97 14.28 36.73
CA ASP A 274 15.16 15.27 36.02
C ASP A 274 16.07 16.39 35.49
N LEU A 275 16.84 16.14 34.43
CA LEU A 275 17.59 17.21 33.74
C LEU A 275 17.66 16.99 32.22
N HIS A 276 17.24 18.04 31.50
CA HIS A 276 17.27 18.26 30.05
C HIS A 276 16.19 17.59 29.18
N LYS A 277 14.96 18.12 29.28
CA LYS A 277 14.09 18.28 28.10
C LYS A 277 14.79 19.24 27.11
N GLN A 278 15.58 18.71 26.19
CA GLN A 278 15.87 19.44 24.94
C GLN A 278 14.60 19.44 24.10
N GLU A 279 13.82 20.50 24.26
CA GLU A 279 12.74 20.87 23.34
C GLU A 279 13.33 21.10 21.94
N PHE A 280 13.15 20.11 21.05
CA PHE A 280 13.11 20.44 19.63
C PHE A 280 11.78 21.14 19.39
N ASN A 281 11.89 22.46 19.27
CA ASN A 281 10.84 23.44 19.08
C ASN A 281 9.94 23.10 17.87
N ASP A 282 8.86 22.34 18.10
CA ASP A 282 7.77 22.13 17.13
C ASP A 282 6.87 23.35 17.23
N LYS A 283 7.17 24.40 16.44
CA LYS A 283 6.32 25.58 16.35
C LYS A 283 5.01 25.21 15.64
N THR A 284 4.04 24.72 16.41
CA THR A 284 2.63 24.93 16.11
C THR A 284 2.35 26.41 16.29
N VAL A 285 2.15 27.13 15.18
CA VAL A 285 1.65 28.51 15.20
C VAL A 285 0.22 28.47 15.74
N PRO A 286 -0.11 29.14 16.86
CA PRO A 286 -1.50 29.35 17.25
C PRO A 286 -2.09 30.41 16.32
N ILE A 287 -3.11 30.04 15.54
CA ILE A 287 -3.94 31.01 14.82
C ILE A 287 -4.91 31.58 15.87
N VAL A 288 -4.58 32.77 16.36
CA VAL A 288 -5.45 33.56 17.22
C VAL A 288 -6.59 34.12 16.36
N LEU A 289 -7.82 33.70 16.65
CA LEU A 289 -9.01 34.44 16.24
C LEU A 289 -9.13 35.62 17.20
N ASN A 290 -8.96 36.84 16.66
CA ASN A 290 -9.21 38.08 17.38
C ASN A 290 -10.71 38.23 17.63
N GLU A 291 -11.14 38.20 18.89
CA GLU A 291 -12.27 38.99 19.36
C GLU A 291 -11.84 39.80 20.58
N GLY A 292 -12.20 41.08 20.55
CA GLY A 292 -11.59 42.15 21.33
C GLY A 292 -11.97 42.20 22.82
N ASP A 293 -11.08 42.90 23.53
CA ASP A 293 -11.26 43.72 24.72
C ASP A 293 -12.42 43.40 25.69
N LEU A 294 -12.06 43.04 26.92
CA LEU A 294 -12.22 43.94 28.08
C LEU A 294 -11.47 43.35 29.30
N LYS A 295 -10.62 44.18 29.89
CA LYS A 295 -9.87 43.93 31.13
C LYS A 295 -10.80 44.01 32.34
N HIS A 296 -10.64 43.11 33.31
CA HIS A 296 -10.72 43.48 34.73
C HIS A 296 -10.02 42.46 35.63
N GLU A 297 -9.02 42.95 36.37
CA GLU A 297 -8.49 42.29 37.56
C GLU A 297 -9.50 42.43 38.72
N SER A 298 -9.68 41.38 39.52
CA SER A 298 -9.62 41.50 40.99
C SER A 298 -9.56 40.13 41.66
N SER A 299 -8.65 40.05 42.64
CA SER A 299 -8.49 39.01 43.65
C SER A 299 -9.74 38.76 44.49
N ALA A 300 -10.01 37.49 44.81
CA ALA A 300 -10.55 37.10 46.12
C ALA A 300 -10.36 35.59 46.36
N GLN A 301 -9.60 35.29 47.42
CA GLN A 301 -9.59 33.99 48.09
C GLN A 301 -10.98 33.71 48.67
N THR A 302 -11.47 32.48 48.52
CA THR A 302 -12.42 31.91 49.48
C THR A 302 -12.14 30.41 49.58
N LYS A 303 -11.59 30.03 50.74
CA LYS A 303 -11.54 28.64 51.21
C LYS A 303 -12.96 28.18 51.47
N VAL A 304 -13.37 27.08 50.86
CA VAL A 304 -14.48 26.26 51.34
C VAL A 304 -13.95 24.83 51.39
N ASN A 305 -13.76 24.33 52.61
CA ASN A 305 -13.61 22.92 52.90
C ASN A 305 -14.95 22.26 52.58
N ASN A 306 -14.95 21.25 51.71
CA ASN A 306 -15.93 20.18 51.75
C ASN A 306 -15.16 18.87 51.72
N GLU A 307 -15.35 18.13 52.80
CA GLU A 307 -14.91 16.76 53.02
C GLU A 307 -15.40 15.91 51.85
N VAL A 308 -14.46 15.30 51.11
CA VAL A 308 -14.75 14.22 50.17
C VAL A 308 -14.37 12.95 50.89
N GLU A 309 -15.35 12.05 50.99
CA GLU A 309 -15.21 10.69 51.47
C GLU A 309 -14.00 10.02 50.81
N GLU A 310 -13.25 9.25 51.60
CA GLU A 310 -12.15 8.41 51.13
C GLU A 310 -12.73 7.33 50.20
N ASP A 311 -12.89 7.67 48.91
CA ASP A 311 -13.03 6.67 47.85
C ASP A 311 -11.65 6.02 47.69
N ASP A 312 -11.56 4.75 48.09
CA ASP A 312 -10.42 3.86 47.89
C ASP A 312 -9.78 4.13 46.51
N GLU A 313 -8.52 4.59 46.52
CA GLU A 313 -7.70 4.76 45.32
C GLU A 313 -7.52 3.39 44.64
N ASP A 314 -8.46 3.04 43.76
CA ASP A 314 -8.34 1.93 42.82
C ASP A 314 -7.09 2.20 41.97
N ASP A 315 -6.08 1.32 42.08
CA ASP A 315 -4.69 1.43 41.62
C ASP A 315 -4.49 1.74 40.11
N GLY A 316 -5.52 2.16 39.37
CA GLY A 316 -5.46 2.56 37.96
C GLY A 316 -5.20 1.40 36.99
N VAL A 317 -4.88 0.22 37.51
CA VAL A 317 -4.63 -1.03 36.79
C VAL A 317 -5.95 -1.73 36.56
N VAL A 318 -6.30 -1.93 35.29
CA VAL A 318 -7.46 -2.74 34.90
C VAL A 318 -6.93 -4.05 34.33
N PRO A 319 -6.89 -5.16 35.12
CA PRO A 319 -6.33 -6.43 34.66
C PRO A 319 -6.95 -6.91 33.36
N GLU A 320 -8.27 -6.77 33.20
CA GLU A 320 -9.00 -7.19 32.01
C GLU A 320 -8.56 -6.43 30.76
N TYR A 321 -8.18 -5.16 30.89
CA TYR A 321 -7.66 -4.35 29.80
C TYR A 321 -6.21 -4.69 29.48
N ARG A 322 -5.38 -4.87 30.52
CA ARG A 322 -3.98 -5.30 30.39
C ARG A 322 -3.89 -6.65 29.67
N ASP A 323 -4.77 -7.57 29.98
CA ASP A 323 -4.79 -8.93 29.43
C ASP A 323 -5.29 -8.98 27.97
N LEU A 324 -5.82 -7.88 27.43
CA LEU A 324 -6.08 -7.76 25.98
C LEU A 324 -4.79 -7.56 25.17
N ILE A 325 -3.74 -7.00 25.78
CA ILE A 325 -2.59 -6.44 25.08
C ILE A 325 -1.67 -7.56 24.58
N ALA A 326 -1.84 -7.98 23.34
CA ALA A 326 -0.98 -8.99 22.72
C ALA A 326 0.37 -8.44 22.24
N ILE A 327 0.45 -7.15 21.91
CA ILE A 327 1.69 -6.51 21.44
C ILE A 327 1.95 -5.25 22.27
N ARG A 328 2.87 -5.36 23.23
CA ARG A 328 3.22 -4.27 24.15
C ARG A 328 3.99 -3.16 23.41
N ALA A 329 3.47 -1.94 23.47
CA ALA A 329 4.17 -0.76 23.00
C ALA A 329 5.14 -0.24 24.07
N ARG A 330 6.42 -0.14 23.73
CA ARG A 330 7.48 0.37 24.62
C ARG A 330 7.55 1.89 24.59
N LYS A 331 7.86 2.51 25.73
CA LYS A 331 8.14 3.95 25.80
C LYS A 331 9.52 4.25 25.23
N LEU A 332 9.62 5.32 24.45
CA LEU A 332 10.91 5.90 24.03
C LEU A 332 11.42 6.83 25.13
N LYS A 333 11.81 6.28 26.29
CA LYS A 333 12.49 7.00 27.38
C LYS A 333 13.94 6.54 27.46
N GLY A 334 14.88 7.49 27.56
CA GLY A 334 16.32 7.21 27.57
C GLY A 334 16.99 7.25 26.19
N GLU A 335 18.29 6.92 26.16
CA GLU A 335 19.10 6.92 24.94
C GLU A 335 18.63 5.84 23.96
N LEU A 336 18.40 6.23 22.69
CA LEU A 336 17.92 5.31 21.66
C LEU A 336 18.83 4.10 21.46
N GLY A 337 20.15 4.29 21.54
CA GLY A 337 21.12 3.20 21.40
C GLY A 337 20.87 2.06 22.38
N ASN A 338 20.49 2.40 23.62
CA ASN A 338 20.16 1.42 24.66
C ASN A 338 18.81 0.76 24.38
N LEU A 339 17.81 1.55 23.98
CA LEU A 339 16.48 1.04 23.65
C LEU A 339 16.47 0.05 22.48
N LEU A 340 17.34 0.26 21.48
CA LEU A 340 17.46 -0.63 20.32
C LEU A 340 18.16 -1.95 20.65
N LYS A 341 18.93 -1.99 21.75
CA LYS A 341 19.70 -3.16 22.22
C LYS A 341 19.06 -3.85 23.43
N ASP A 342 17.99 -3.29 23.99
CA ASP A 342 17.30 -3.83 25.15
C ASP A 342 16.44 -5.06 24.77
N ASP A 343 17.05 -6.23 24.96
CA ASP A 343 16.41 -7.54 24.83
C ASP A 343 15.83 -8.04 26.17
N SER A 344 15.92 -7.29 27.28
CA SER A 344 15.49 -7.76 28.61
C SER A 344 13.97 -7.87 28.79
N LYS A 345 13.20 -7.12 27.97
CA LYS A 345 11.73 -6.99 28.08
C LYS A 345 10.97 -7.77 27.00
N GLY A 346 11.47 -8.94 26.60
CA GLY A 346 10.86 -9.80 25.57
C GLY A 346 10.88 -9.18 24.17
N VAL A 347 9.94 -9.55 23.29
CA VAL A 347 9.67 -8.79 22.05
C VAL A 347 8.61 -7.72 22.27
N GLY A 348 8.74 -6.58 21.59
CA GLY A 348 7.78 -5.48 21.70
C GLY A 348 7.71 -4.60 20.47
N ARG A 349 6.95 -3.51 20.58
CA ARG A 349 6.81 -2.50 19.52
C ARG A 349 7.36 -1.15 19.96
N LEU A 350 8.21 -0.54 19.15
CA LEU A 350 8.52 0.90 19.24
C LEU A 350 7.73 1.68 18.19
N SER A 351 7.33 2.90 18.53
CA SER A 351 6.63 3.81 17.62
C SER A 351 7.34 5.15 17.56
N MET A 352 7.62 5.67 16.36
CA MET A 352 8.20 7.01 16.18
C MET A 352 7.71 7.70 14.91
N SER A 353 7.74 9.02 14.88
CA SER A 353 7.38 9.78 13.68
C SER A 353 8.39 9.58 12.55
N GLU A 354 7.94 9.80 11.31
CA GLU A 354 8.81 9.78 10.12
C GLU A 354 10.06 10.67 10.28
N GLN A 355 9.92 11.82 10.93
CA GLN A 355 10.97 12.83 11.08
C GLN A 355 12.01 12.36 12.09
N ARG A 356 11.57 11.75 13.18
CA ARG A 356 12.45 11.18 14.21
C ARG A 356 13.23 10.00 13.63
N LEU A 357 12.58 9.12 12.86
CA LEU A 357 13.26 8.04 12.16
C LEU A 357 14.30 8.59 11.17
N GLN A 358 13.97 9.60 10.37
CA GLN A 358 14.92 10.24 9.43
C GLN A 358 16.18 10.81 10.11
N GLN A 359 16.06 11.26 11.35
CA GLN A 359 17.21 11.70 12.14
C GLN A 359 18.01 10.48 12.65
N TYR A 360 17.33 9.49 13.21
CA TYR A 360 17.98 8.34 13.84
C TYR A 360 18.70 7.41 12.87
N VAL A 361 18.19 7.24 11.65
CA VAL A 361 18.88 6.42 10.64
C VAL A 361 20.24 6.98 10.22
N LYS A 362 20.53 8.26 10.48
CA LYS A 362 21.85 8.84 10.21
C LYS A 362 22.93 8.28 11.13
N THR A 363 22.56 7.87 12.34
CA THR A 363 23.50 7.43 13.38
C THR A 363 23.34 5.95 13.71
N TYR A 364 22.09 5.44 13.69
CA TYR A 364 21.72 4.12 14.20
C TYR A 364 21.13 3.21 13.11
N ALA A 365 21.39 3.44 11.81
CA ALA A 365 20.79 2.65 10.72
C ALA A 365 20.89 1.13 10.94
N THR A 366 22.09 0.62 11.17
CA THR A 366 22.34 -0.82 11.35
C THR A 366 21.70 -1.35 12.62
N ASP A 367 21.70 -0.57 13.71
CA ASP A 367 21.07 -0.96 14.97
C ASP A 367 19.54 -1.00 14.85
N ILE A 368 18.94 -0.10 14.06
CA ILE A 368 17.52 -0.14 13.72
C ILE A 368 17.20 -1.39 12.91
N VAL A 369 18.01 -1.73 11.90
CA VAL A 369 17.83 -2.97 11.12
C VAL A 369 17.84 -4.19 12.06
N ARG A 370 18.86 -4.31 12.92
CA ARG A 370 18.97 -5.38 13.93
C ARG A 370 17.76 -5.42 14.87
N PHE A 371 17.34 -4.27 15.41
CA PHE A 371 16.16 -4.18 16.26
C PHE A 371 14.92 -4.76 15.57
N THR A 372 14.70 -4.40 14.29
CA THR A 372 13.53 -4.87 13.53
C THR A 372 13.57 -6.36 13.18
N GLN A 373 14.67 -7.08 13.39
CA GLN A 373 14.70 -8.53 13.17
C GLN A 373 13.82 -9.24 14.18
N LYS A 374 13.84 -8.81 15.44
CA LYS A 374 13.07 -9.40 16.54
C LYS A 374 11.83 -8.59 16.92
N ASN A 375 11.94 -7.26 16.88
CA ASN A 375 10.94 -6.34 17.39
C ASN A 375 10.16 -5.65 16.27
N LEU A 376 8.97 -5.12 16.58
CA LEU A 376 8.19 -4.33 15.64
C LEU A 376 8.55 -2.84 15.74
N LEU A 377 8.79 -2.20 14.60
CA LEU A 377 8.93 -0.75 14.50
C LEU A 377 7.75 -0.17 13.72
N ARG A 378 6.99 0.70 14.39
CA ARG A 378 5.93 1.52 13.80
C ARG A 378 6.45 2.92 13.48
N VAL A 379 6.22 3.34 12.25
CA VAL A 379 6.57 4.66 11.75
C VAL A 379 5.28 5.36 11.33
N TYR A 380 5.03 6.56 11.82
CA TYR A 380 3.79 7.29 11.55
C TYR A 380 4.04 8.70 11.00
N PRO A 381 3.06 9.28 10.27
CA PRO A 381 3.20 10.62 9.70
C PRO A 381 3.45 11.67 10.79
N LYS A 382 4.27 12.68 10.50
CA LYS A 382 4.47 13.82 11.42
C LYS A 382 3.20 14.67 11.56
N GLY A 383 3.01 15.30 12.73
CA GLY A 383 1.81 16.11 13.05
C GLY A 383 1.55 17.29 12.11
N SER A 384 2.59 17.88 11.51
CA SER A 384 2.45 18.96 10.51
C SER A 384 1.77 18.53 9.20
N ARG A 385 1.50 17.23 8.98
CA ARG A 385 0.75 16.73 7.82
C ARG A 385 -0.76 16.84 8.03
N ILE A 386 -1.24 18.04 8.36
CA ILE A 386 -2.65 18.33 8.70
C ILE A 386 -3.63 17.95 7.58
N MET A 387 -3.19 18.02 6.31
CA MET A 387 -3.99 17.61 5.14
C MET A 387 -3.90 16.11 4.83
N SER A 388 -3.45 15.29 5.78
CA SER A 388 -3.35 13.82 5.64
C SER A 388 -2.47 13.36 4.47
N SER A 389 -1.46 14.15 4.12
CA SER A 389 -0.42 13.74 3.17
C SER A 389 0.42 12.60 3.74
N ASN A 390 1.14 11.86 2.89
CA ASN A 390 1.98 10.74 3.29
C ASN A 390 3.47 10.98 2.99
N TYR A 391 4.36 10.41 3.81
CA TYR A 391 5.81 10.45 3.65
C TYR A 391 6.34 9.38 2.70
N ASN A 392 7.64 9.38 2.42
CA ASN A 392 8.26 8.32 1.61
C ASN A 392 8.34 7.01 2.44
N PRO A 393 7.63 5.93 2.06
CA PRO A 393 7.60 4.72 2.88
C PRO A 393 8.96 4.00 2.95
N LEU A 394 9.82 4.23 1.95
CA LEU A 394 11.17 3.67 1.92
C LEU A 394 12.02 4.10 3.12
N THR A 395 11.74 5.24 3.74
CA THR A 395 12.41 5.65 4.98
C THR A 395 12.31 4.57 6.06
N GLY A 396 11.17 3.88 6.14
CA GLY A 396 10.96 2.75 7.06
C GLY A 396 11.43 1.42 6.50
N TRP A 397 10.96 1.03 5.31
CA TRP A 397 11.16 -0.34 4.80
C TRP A 397 12.61 -0.71 4.56
N ILE A 398 13.44 0.21 4.06
CA ILE A 398 14.86 -0.09 3.84
C ILE A 398 15.61 -0.29 5.16
N HIS A 399 15.05 0.13 6.29
CA HIS A 399 15.58 -0.12 7.64
C HIS A 399 14.82 -1.23 8.38
N GLY A 400 13.99 -2.00 7.68
CA GLY A 400 13.28 -3.16 8.24
C GLY A 400 12.01 -2.84 9.03
N ALA A 401 11.59 -1.57 9.10
CA ALA A 401 10.37 -1.19 9.81
C ALA A 401 9.14 -1.87 9.20
N GLN A 402 8.39 -2.60 10.02
CA GLN A 402 7.27 -3.43 9.58
C GLN A 402 5.99 -2.63 9.42
N MET A 403 5.73 -1.72 10.37
CA MET A 403 4.47 -0.98 10.48
C MET A 403 4.65 0.45 9.98
N VAL A 404 4.79 0.61 8.67
CA VAL A 404 4.89 1.92 8.01
C VAL A 404 3.48 2.47 7.80
N ALA A 405 2.99 3.26 8.75
CA ALA A 405 1.59 3.70 8.86
C ALA A 405 1.28 4.89 7.93
N PHE A 406 0.18 4.78 7.17
CA PHE A 406 -0.20 5.75 6.14
C PHE A 406 -1.64 6.22 6.30
N ASN A 407 -1.89 7.50 5.97
CA ASN A 407 -3.23 8.04 5.81
C ASN A 407 -3.87 7.44 4.55
N MET A 408 -4.82 6.51 4.72
CA MET A 408 -5.42 5.71 3.65
C MET A 408 -6.54 6.43 2.89
N GLN A 409 -7.08 7.50 3.45
CA GLN A 409 -8.19 8.30 2.91
C GLN A 409 -7.77 9.27 1.80
N GLY A 410 -6.47 9.45 1.59
CA GLY A 410 -5.91 10.34 0.57
C GLY A 410 -5.54 9.63 -0.73
N PHE A 411 -4.77 10.32 -1.56
CA PHE A 411 -4.16 9.77 -2.77
C PHE A 411 -2.78 10.38 -3.00
N GLY A 412 -2.04 9.86 -3.98
CA GLY A 412 -0.79 10.44 -4.44
C GLY A 412 0.36 9.45 -4.52
N LYS A 413 1.55 9.97 -4.85
CA LYS A 413 2.74 9.16 -5.15
C LYS A 413 3.06 8.16 -4.05
N ASN A 414 3.17 8.62 -2.80
CA ASN A 414 3.64 7.77 -1.72
C ASN A 414 2.61 6.69 -1.35
N LEU A 415 1.31 7.03 -1.37
CA LEU A 415 0.26 6.04 -1.15
C LEU A 415 0.24 5.00 -2.28
N SER A 416 0.43 5.42 -3.54
CA SER A 416 0.56 4.51 -4.69
C SER A 416 1.78 3.58 -4.58
N ILE A 417 2.91 4.05 -4.07
CA ILE A 417 4.09 3.21 -3.78
C ILE A 417 3.74 2.18 -2.72
N MET A 418 3.02 2.59 -1.69
CA MET A 418 2.61 1.71 -0.60
C MET A 418 1.62 0.64 -1.05
N GLN A 419 0.56 1.04 -1.75
CA GLN A 419 -0.38 0.08 -2.35
C GLN A 419 0.34 -0.87 -3.30
N GLY A 420 1.35 -0.39 -4.03
CA GLY A 420 2.19 -1.21 -4.89
C GLY A 420 2.95 -2.29 -4.12
N MET A 421 3.62 -1.94 -3.02
CA MET A 421 4.33 -2.89 -2.16
C MET A 421 3.41 -4.02 -1.69
N PHE A 422 2.21 -3.70 -1.23
CA PHE A 422 1.26 -4.68 -0.71
C PHE A 422 0.38 -5.35 -1.77
N ARG A 423 0.67 -5.18 -3.06
CA ARG A 423 0.20 -6.12 -4.10
C ARG A 423 1.02 -7.41 -4.12
N ALA A 424 2.21 -7.41 -3.52
CA ALA A 424 3.02 -8.59 -3.32
C ALA A 424 2.26 -9.70 -2.58
N ASN A 425 2.73 -10.94 -2.73
CA ASN A 425 2.27 -12.09 -1.97
C ASN A 425 0.74 -12.27 -1.99
N GLY A 426 0.14 -12.17 -3.18
CA GLY A 426 -1.31 -12.30 -3.37
C GLY A 426 -2.14 -11.20 -2.72
N GLY A 427 -1.55 -10.06 -2.37
CA GLY A 427 -2.28 -8.94 -1.76
C GLY A 427 -2.72 -9.19 -0.32
N CYS A 428 -2.15 -10.18 0.38
CA CYS A 428 -2.64 -10.63 1.68
C CYS A 428 -2.34 -9.67 2.84
N GLY A 429 -1.62 -8.58 2.57
CA GLY A 429 -1.26 -7.54 3.54
C GLY A 429 0.00 -7.84 4.38
N TYR A 430 0.67 -8.96 4.12
CA TYR A 430 1.93 -9.38 4.74
C TYR A 430 2.96 -9.72 3.65
N VAL A 431 4.11 -9.03 3.67
CA VAL A 431 5.19 -9.23 2.69
C VAL A 431 6.45 -9.61 3.46
N LYS A 432 7.04 -10.78 3.21
CA LYS A 432 8.23 -11.21 3.93
C LYS A 432 9.39 -10.24 3.62
N LYS A 433 10.13 -9.84 4.65
CA LYS A 433 11.34 -9.04 4.48
C LYS A 433 12.40 -9.83 3.71
N PRO A 434 13.18 -9.18 2.85
CA PRO A 434 14.31 -9.83 2.19
C PRO A 434 15.39 -10.23 3.19
N ASP A 435 16.15 -11.27 2.83
CA ASP A 435 17.17 -11.86 3.70
C ASP A 435 18.26 -10.85 4.07
N VAL A 436 18.51 -9.84 3.24
CA VAL A 436 19.45 -8.74 3.55
C VAL A 436 19.06 -7.97 4.82
N LEU A 437 17.75 -7.89 5.14
CA LEU A 437 17.24 -7.26 6.37
C LEU A 437 17.12 -8.24 7.54
N LEU A 438 17.23 -9.55 7.29
CA LEU A 438 17.09 -10.62 8.28
C LEU A 438 18.44 -11.23 8.67
N SER A 439 19.49 -11.01 7.87
CA SER A 439 20.82 -11.54 8.13
C SER A 439 21.52 -10.80 9.28
N ASN A 440 22.43 -11.48 9.97
CA ASN A 440 23.28 -10.89 11.01
C ASN A 440 24.35 -9.93 10.44
N ASN A 441 24.52 -9.89 9.11
CA ASN A 441 25.46 -9.00 8.45
C ASN A 441 24.98 -7.54 8.56
N ALA A 442 25.93 -6.62 8.65
CA ALA A 442 25.65 -5.19 8.76
C ALA A 442 25.16 -4.61 7.42
N PHE A 443 23.89 -4.86 7.07
CA PHE A 443 23.26 -4.15 5.96
C PHE A 443 23.08 -2.68 6.34
N SER A 444 23.60 -1.80 5.50
CA SER A 444 23.39 -0.37 5.60
C SER A 444 22.79 0.15 4.29
N PRO A 445 21.55 0.66 4.28
CA PRO A 445 20.89 1.14 3.06
C PRO A 445 21.62 2.29 2.34
N SER A 446 22.51 2.99 3.04
CA SER A 446 23.31 4.09 2.49
C SER A 446 24.56 3.62 1.75
N ILE A 447 25.00 2.38 1.95
CA ILE A 447 26.17 1.81 1.28
C ILE A 447 25.72 1.20 -0.05
N LYS A 448 26.38 1.60 -1.13
CA LYS A 448 26.14 1.04 -2.46
C LYS A 448 26.70 -0.38 -2.50
N GLY A 449 25.82 -1.38 -2.62
CA GLY A 449 26.19 -2.77 -2.90
C GLY A 449 26.42 -3.02 -4.39
N ASP A 450 26.80 -4.26 -4.70
CA ASP A 450 26.94 -4.73 -6.07
C ASP A 450 25.57 -4.92 -6.73
N VAL A 451 25.55 -4.78 -8.05
CA VAL A 451 24.33 -5.03 -8.84
C VAL A 451 24.09 -6.53 -8.85
N LYS A 452 22.93 -6.96 -8.36
CA LYS A 452 22.51 -8.37 -8.35
C LYS A 452 21.65 -8.73 -9.55
N THR A 453 20.89 -7.76 -10.06
CA THR A 453 19.93 -8.01 -11.14
C THR A 453 19.78 -6.77 -12.01
N ILE A 454 19.71 -6.95 -13.32
CA ILE A 454 19.33 -5.92 -14.27
C ILE A 454 17.91 -6.23 -14.75
N LEU A 455 16.96 -5.39 -14.34
CA LEU A 455 15.59 -5.43 -14.84
C LEU A 455 15.53 -4.70 -16.18
N LYS A 456 15.17 -5.41 -17.26
CA LYS A 456 14.78 -4.82 -18.53
C LYS A 456 13.27 -4.67 -18.58
N VAL A 457 12.81 -3.48 -19.00
CA VAL A 457 11.39 -3.16 -19.16
C VAL A 457 11.19 -2.62 -20.57
N LYS A 458 10.56 -3.40 -21.45
CA LYS A 458 10.18 -2.93 -22.79
C LYS A 458 8.70 -2.58 -22.80
N VAL A 459 8.40 -1.29 -22.81
CA VAL A 459 7.03 -0.79 -22.90
C VAL A 459 6.63 -0.77 -24.36
N TYR A 460 5.82 -1.74 -24.79
CA TYR A 460 5.38 -1.82 -26.18
C TYR A 460 4.34 -0.76 -26.48
N MET A 461 3.22 -0.81 -25.76
CA MET A 461 2.05 0.00 -26.07
C MET A 461 1.07 0.08 -24.90
N GLY A 462 0.06 0.91 -25.03
CA GLY A 462 -1.11 0.93 -24.15
C GLY A 462 -2.41 0.93 -24.93
N GLU A 463 -3.49 0.45 -24.30
CA GLU A 463 -4.82 0.40 -24.90
C GLU A 463 -5.90 0.55 -23.82
N GLY A 464 -7.14 0.84 -24.25
CA GLY A 464 -8.35 0.75 -23.43
C GLY A 464 -8.90 2.09 -22.96
N TRP A 465 -8.15 3.19 -23.11
CA TRP A 465 -8.62 4.52 -22.72
C TRP A 465 -9.89 4.96 -23.47
N HIS A 466 -10.04 4.61 -24.74
CA HIS A 466 -11.22 4.93 -25.53
C HIS A 466 -12.50 4.18 -25.09
N LEU A 467 -12.34 3.10 -24.32
CA LEU A 467 -13.44 2.34 -23.71
C LEU A 467 -13.74 2.83 -22.29
N GLU A 468 -12.73 3.40 -21.62
CA GLU A 468 -12.83 3.90 -20.24
C GLU A 468 -13.34 5.34 -20.20
N PHE A 469 -12.92 6.17 -21.15
CA PHE A 469 -13.15 7.60 -21.15
C PHE A 469 -13.93 8.06 -22.39
N ARG A 470 -14.66 9.16 -22.24
CA ARG A 470 -15.30 9.84 -23.37
C ARG A 470 -14.22 10.45 -24.28
N PRO A 471 -14.48 10.60 -25.59
CA PRO A 471 -13.48 11.11 -26.55
C PRO A 471 -12.86 12.46 -26.17
N THR A 472 -13.59 13.34 -25.49
CA THR A 472 -13.13 14.68 -25.11
C THR A 472 -12.63 14.77 -23.66
N HIS A 473 -12.29 13.64 -23.04
CA HIS A 473 -11.88 13.61 -21.63
C HIS A 473 -10.52 14.28 -21.40
N PHE A 474 -9.55 14.00 -22.28
CA PHE A 474 -8.18 14.50 -22.19
C PHE A 474 -8.02 15.81 -22.97
N ASP A 475 -8.36 15.80 -24.26
CA ASP A 475 -8.36 17.01 -25.09
C ASP A 475 -9.76 17.19 -25.76
N PRO A 476 -10.36 18.39 -25.71
CA PRO A 476 -11.65 18.65 -26.35
C PRO A 476 -11.62 18.71 -27.88
N LEU A 477 -10.43 18.84 -28.49
CA LEU A 477 -10.18 19.09 -29.90
C LEU A 477 -9.46 17.95 -30.62
N SER A 478 -8.85 17.01 -29.90
CA SER A 478 -8.17 15.84 -30.47
C SER A 478 -8.11 14.62 -29.54
N PRO A 479 -7.72 13.44 -30.06
CA PRO A 479 -7.33 12.30 -29.22
C PRO A 479 -6.09 12.60 -28.36
N PRO A 480 -5.76 11.73 -27.40
CA PRO A 480 -4.67 11.98 -26.46
C PRO A 480 -3.25 11.79 -27.03
N ASP A 481 -2.32 12.60 -26.54
CA ASP A 481 -0.87 12.61 -26.73
C ASP A 481 -0.14 11.88 -25.58
N PHE A 482 -0.37 10.57 -25.46
CA PHE A 482 0.12 9.83 -24.29
C PHE A 482 1.63 9.55 -24.30
N PHE A 483 2.24 9.69 -23.12
CA PHE A 483 3.58 9.21 -22.82
C PHE A 483 3.65 8.53 -21.45
N ALA A 484 4.58 7.58 -21.29
CA ALA A 484 4.79 6.85 -20.06
C ALA A 484 6.04 7.34 -19.31
N LYS A 485 5.90 7.58 -18.00
CA LYS A 485 6.99 7.79 -17.03
C LYS A 485 7.23 6.51 -16.23
N ILE A 486 8.44 5.98 -16.30
CA ILE A 486 8.88 4.78 -15.60
C ILE A 486 9.82 5.18 -14.47
N ASN A 487 9.51 4.77 -13.25
CA ASN A 487 10.30 5.10 -12.05
C ASN A 487 10.58 3.82 -11.25
N VAL A 488 11.84 3.61 -10.90
CA VAL A 488 12.24 2.60 -9.91
C VAL A 488 12.44 3.29 -8.57
N TYR A 489 11.78 2.77 -7.55
CA TYR A 489 11.92 3.14 -6.14
C TYR A 489 12.54 1.97 -5.38
N GLY A 490 13.30 2.21 -4.32
CA GLY A 490 13.96 1.16 -3.55
C GLY A 490 15.06 1.77 -2.69
N VAL A 491 16.15 1.02 -2.47
CA VAL A 491 17.37 1.60 -1.89
C VAL A 491 17.88 2.75 -2.76
N PRO A 492 18.55 3.78 -2.18
CA PRO A 492 19.01 4.96 -2.94
C PRO A 492 19.81 4.64 -4.20
N ALA A 493 20.66 3.60 -4.16
CA ALA A 493 21.48 3.16 -5.30
C ALA A 493 20.66 2.69 -6.52
N ASP A 494 19.42 2.24 -6.31
CA ASP A 494 18.56 1.62 -7.33
C ASP A 494 17.56 2.61 -7.92
N MET A 495 17.39 3.79 -7.31
CA MET A 495 16.39 4.76 -7.74
C MET A 495 16.69 5.31 -9.15
N ARG A 496 15.76 5.15 -10.09
CA ARG A 496 15.89 5.59 -11.49
C ARG A 496 14.61 6.22 -12.02
N LYS A 497 14.74 7.10 -13.02
CA LYS A 497 13.62 7.68 -13.75
C LYS A 497 13.90 7.62 -15.25
N ALA A 498 12.90 7.23 -16.02
CA ALA A 498 12.93 7.22 -17.47
C ALA A 498 11.55 7.58 -18.04
N SER A 499 11.49 7.88 -19.33
CA SER A 499 10.22 8.13 -20.02
C SER A 499 10.26 7.73 -21.49
N THR A 500 9.09 7.42 -22.01
CA THR A 500 8.84 7.37 -23.45
C THR A 500 8.64 8.78 -23.99
N ASP A 501 8.74 8.90 -25.30
CA ASP A 501 8.33 10.09 -26.03
C ASP A 501 6.79 10.06 -26.20
N PRO A 502 6.12 11.22 -26.31
CA PRO A 502 4.68 11.26 -26.56
C PRO A 502 4.34 10.71 -27.93
N ILE A 503 3.20 10.02 -28.00
CA ILE A 503 2.59 9.57 -29.26
C ILE A 503 1.34 10.40 -29.47
N GLU A 504 1.37 11.27 -30.46
CA GLU A 504 0.33 12.28 -30.69
C GLU A 504 -0.95 11.68 -31.28
N ASP A 505 -2.10 12.19 -30.84
CA ASP A 505 -3.43 11.88 -31.36
C ASP A 505 -3.76 10.36 -31.43
N GLN A 506 -3.34 9.56 -30.44
CA GLN A 506 -3.58 8.10 -30.40
C GLN A 506 -4.16 7.60 -29.07
N TRP A 507 -5.34 6.98 -29.14
CA TRP A 507 -5.93 6.23 -28.02
C TRP A 507 -5.23 4.90 -27.69
N ALA A 508 -4.43 4.39 -28.62
CA ALA A 508 -3.64 3.16 -28.49
C ALA A 508 -2.16 3.43 -28.83
N PRO A 509 -1.44 4.20 -27.99
CA PRO A 509 -0.07 4.61 -28.27
C PRO A 509 0.87 3.40 -28.31
N VAL A 510 1.73 3.34 -29.34
CA VAL A 510 2.81 2.34 -29.47
C VAL A 510 4.15 3.04 -29.26
N TRP A 511 4.79 2.79 -28.11
CA TRP A 511 6.07 3.40 -27.75
C TRP A 511 7.29 2.54 -28.12
N ASN A 512 7.15 1.21 -28.04
CA ASN A 512 8.19 0.22 -28.33
C ASN A 512 9.59 0.55 -27.73
N LYS A 513 9.64 1.01 -26.47
CA LYS A 513 10.86 1.53 -25.83
C LYS A 513 11.34 0.62 -24.70
N GLU A 514 12.60 0.21 -24.76
CA GLU A 514 13.27 -0.59 -23.71
C GLU A 514 14.05 0.31 -22.73
N PHE A 515 13.97 -0.04 -21.45
CA PHE A 515 14.74 0.55 -20.37
C PHE A 515 15.49 -0.53 -19.59
N ARG A 516 16.66 -0.18 -19.02
CA ARG A 516 17.46 -1.08 -18.20
C ARG A 516 17.70 -0.47 -16.82
N PHE A 517 17.41 -1.23 -15.78
CA PHE A 517 17.53 -0.80 -14.39
C PHE A 517 18.43 -1.78 -13.63
N PRO A 518 19.70 -1.42 -13.36
CA PRO A 518 20.55 -2.20 -12.46
C PRO A 518 20.08 -2.04 -11.01
N LEU A 519 19.90 -3.16 -10.31
CA LEU A 519 19.35 -3.26 -8.96
C LEU A 519 20.34 -3.97 -8.04
N THR A 520 20.63 -3.33 -6.91
CA THR A 520 21.47 -3.87 -5.84
C THR A 520 20.66 -4.64 -4.80
N VAL A 521 19.39 -4.24 -4.60
CA VAL A 521 18.43 -4.92 -3.71
C VAL A 521 17.07 -5.03 -4.42
N PRO A 522 16.94 -5.90 -5.44
CA PRO A 522 15.72 -6.04 -6.22
C PRO A 522 14.47 -6.36 -5.38
N GLU A 523 14.63 -7.01 -4.23
CA GLU A 523 13.55 -7.38 -3.32
C GLU A 523 12.93 -6.17 -2.57
N LEU A 524 13.62 -5.03 -2.53
CA LEU A 524 13.07 -3.77 -2.03
C LEU A 524 12.70 -2.80 -3.16
N ALA A 525 12.89 -3.20 -4.42
CA ALA A 525 12.62 -2.36 -5.57
C ALA A 525 11.13 -2.40 -5.98
N LEU A 526 10.60 -1.24 -6.33
CA LEU A 526 9.23 -1.03 -6.80
C LEU A 526 9.28 -0.33 -8.15
N LEU A 527 8.70 -0.95 -9.17
CA LEU A 527 8.51 -0.39 -10.50
C LEU A 527 7.18 0.36 -10.55
N ARG A 528 7.25 1.67 -10.76
CA ARG A 528 6.07 2.53 -10.93
C ARG A 528 6.01 3.09 -12.34
N ILE A 529 4.89 2.87 -13.01
CA ILE A 529 4.63 3.39 -14.36
C ILE A 529 3.45 4.33 -14.27
N ARG A 530 3.55 5.49 -14.90
CA ARG A 530 2.45 6.45 -15.08
C ARG A 530 2.30 6.80 -16.54
N VAL A 531 1.08 6.81 -17.04
CA VAL A 531 0.76 7.40 -18.33
C VAL A 531 0.17 8.77 -18.09
N LEU A 532 0.68 9.74 -18.83
CA LEU A 532 0.29 11.13 -18.77
C LEU A 532 -0.06 11.60 -20.18
N GLU A 533 -1.02 12.50 -20.24
CA GLU A 533 -1.35 13.24 -21.44
C GLU A 533 -0.39 14.42 -21.59
N HIS A 534 0.31 14.48 -22.72
CA HIS A 534 1.17 15.62 -22.99
C HIS A 534 0.32 16.86 -23.29
N ASP A 535 0.61 17.97 -22.62
CA ASP A 535 -0.04 19.26 -22.87
C ASP A 535 1.08 20.30 -22.83
N TYR A 536 1.23 21.04 -23.92
CA TYR A 536 2.28 22.05 -24.08
C TYR A 536 1.99 23.35 -23.30
N THR A 537 0.73 23.56 -22.89
CA THR A 537 0.24 24.83 -22.33
C THR A 537 -0.23 24.70 -20.89
N ARG A 538 -0.57 23.49 -20.44
CA ARG A 538 -1.04 23.21 -19.09
C ARG A 538 -0.28 22.08 -18.43
N ARG A 539 -0.68 21.75 -17.21
CA ARG A 539 -0.19 20.56 -16.51
C ARG A 539 -0.76 19.32 -17.19
N HIS A 540 0.13 18.38 -17.52
CA HIS A 540 -0.24 17.07 -18.05
C HIS A 540 -1.39 16.41 -17.31
N ASP A 541 -2.40 16.00 -18.05
CA ASP A 541 -3.50 15.21 -17.52
C ASP A 541 -3.06 13.76 -17.24
N PHE A 542 -3.80 13.10 -16.36
CA PHE A 542 -3.39 11.81 -15.82
C PHE A 542 -4.13 10.68 -16.54
N GLY A 543 -3.41 9.91 -17.34
CA GLY A 543 -3.97 8.75 -18.05
C GLY A 543 -4.06 7.48 -17.20
N GLY A 544 -3.24 7.35 -16.15
CA GLY A 544 -3.26 6.19 -15.26
C GLY A 544 -1.92 5.89 -14.60
N GLN A 545 -1.92 5.00 -13.62
CA GLN A 545 -0.69 4.53 -12.98
C GLN A 545 -0.75 3.06 -12.56
N THR A 546 0.41 2.47 -12.35
CA THR A 546 0.57 1.22 -11.62
C THR A 546 1.88 1.26 -10.82
N CYS A 547 1.93 0.54 -9.71
CA CYS A 547 3.15 0.33 -8.95
C CYS A 547 3.21 -1.15 -8.58
N LEU A 548 4.32 -1.81 -8.90
CA LEU A 548 4.49 -3.25 -8.76
C LEU A 548 5.83 -3.55 -8.08
N PRO A 549 5.89 -4.48 -7.11
CA PRO A 549 7.14 -4.97 -6.54
C PRO A 549 7.94 -5.68 -7.62
N VAL A 550 9.23 -5.34 -7.76
CA VAL A 550 10.07 -5.93 -8.81
C VAL A 550 10.25 -7.43 -8.59
N SER A 551 10.35 -7.87 -7.34
CA SER A 551 10.46 -9.30 -6.98
C SER A 551 9.22 -10.14 -7.32
N GLU A 552 8.09 -9.51 -7.60
CA GLU A 552 6.81 -10.15 -7.90
C GLU A 552 6.49 -10.17 -9.41
N LEU A 553 7.26 -9.41 -10.19
CA LEU A 553 7.06 -9.28 -11.63
C LEU A 553 7.39 -10.62 -12.32
N ARG A 554 6.45 -11.10 -13.13
CA ARG A 554 6.63 -12.26 -13.99
C ARG A 554 7.36 -11.85 -15.27
N SER A 555 8.35 -12.64 -15.68
CA SER A 555 9.12 -12.46 -16.92
C SER A 555 8.24 -12.53 -18.18
N GLY A 556 8.73 -12.08 -19.32
CA GLY A 556 8.02 -12.14 -20.59
C GLY A 556 7.01 -11.01 -20.80
N ILE A 557 6.15 -11.16 -21.80
CA ILE A 557 5.18 -10.14 -22.24
C ILE A 557 3.93 -10.22 -21.36
N ARG A 558 3.60 -9.14 -20.64
CA ARG A 558 2.50 -9.07 -19.65
C ARG A 558 1.52 -7.94 -19.92
N ALA A 559 0.25 -8.18 -19.58
CA ALA A 559 -0.80 -7.18 -19.56
C ALA A 559 -0.83 -6.47 -18.21
N VAL A 560 -0.36 -5.23 -18.16
CA VAL A 560 -0.23 -4.44 -16.93
C VAL A 560 -1.42 -3.49 -16.76
N PRO A 561 -2.35 -3.73 -15.83
CA PRO A 561 -3.49 -2.85 -15.61
C PRO A 561 -3.07 -1.51 -15.02
N LEU A 562 -3.78 -0.45 -15.43
CA LEU A 562 -3.63 0.89 -14.85
C LEU A 562 -4.77 1.23 -13.89
N TYR A 563 -4.47 2.16 -13.00
CA TYR A 563 -5.31 2.61 -11.91
C TYR A 563 -5.44 4.13 -11.93
N SER A 564 -6.55 4.63 -11.37
CA SER A 564 -6.82 6.06 -11.21
C SER A 564 -5.86 6.72 -10.20
N LYS A 565 -6.01 8.04 -9.99
CA LYS A 565 -5.24 8.76 -8.97
C LYS A 565 -5.56 8.24 -7.56
N GLU A 566 -6.83 7.90 -7.36
CA GLU A 566 -7.43 7.39 -6.12
C GLU A 566 -7.05 5.93 -5.85
N GLY A 567 -6.52 5.23 -6.86
CA GLY A 567 -6.07 3.84 -6.73
C GLY A 567 -7.10 2.81 -7.19
N GLU A 568 -8.17 3.22 -7.85
CA GLU A 568 -9.19 2.33 -8.42
C GLU A 568 -8.71 1.73 -9.74
N LYS A 569 -8.90 0.41 -9.95
CA LYS A 569 -8.48 -0.27 -11.19
C LYS A 569 -9.37 0.19 -12.34
N TYR A 570 -8.77 0.67 -13.44
CA TYR A 570 -9.53 0.89 -14.67
C TYR A 570 -9.99 -0.44 -15.25
N LYS A 571 -11.20 -0.46 -15.82
CA LYS A 571 -11.79 -1.69 -16.35
C LYS A 571 -11.10 -2.13 -17.63
N HIS A 572 -10.75 -1.18 -18.48
CA HIS A 572 -10.26 -1.46 -19.83
C HIS A 572 -8.79 -1.11 -20.04
N VAL A 573 -8.23 -0.19 -19.26
CA VAL A 573 -6.90 0.39 -19.53
C VAL A 573 -5.76 -0.53 -19.08
N LYS A 574 -4.92 -0.93 -20.04
CA LYS A 574 -3.76 -1.82 -19.82
C LYS A 574 -2.56 -1.39 -20.67
N LEU A 575 -1.36 -1.71 -20.19
CA LEU A 575 -0.10 -1.62 -20.94
C LEU A 575 0.37 -3.02 -21.32
N LEU A 576 0.93 -3.17 -22.51
CA LEU A 576 1.65 -4.39 -22.90
C LEU A 576 3.15 -4.17 -22.70
N ILE A 577 3.76 -4.96 -21.81
CA ILE A 577 5.14 -4.74 -21.36
C ILE A 577 5.91 -6.07 -21.34
N ASN A 578 7.14 -6.09 -21.86
CA ASN A 578 8.07 -7.20 -21.63
C ASN A 578 8.92 -6.94 -20.38
N PHE A 579 9.01 -7.92 -19.49
CA PHE A 579 9.95 -7.92 -18.37
C PHE A 579 11.01 -8.99 -18.59
N GLN A 580 12.28 -8.63 -18.44
CA GLN A 580 13.38 -9.61 -18.44
C GLN A 580 14.32 -9.32 -17.27
N PHE A 581 14.81 -10.39 -16.63
CA PHE A 581 15.73 -10.32 -15.52
C PHE A 581 17.06 -10.92 -15.94
N LEU A 582 18.12 -10.13 -15.85
CA LEU A 582 19.48 -10.63 -16.00
C LEU A 582 20.12 -10.65 -14.63
N HIS A 583 20.33 -11.85 -14.08
CA HIS A 583 21.05 -12.02 -12.83
C HIS A 583 22.55 -11.82 -13.09
N VAL A 584 23.20 -11.11 -12.17
CA VAL A 584 24.65 -10.89 -12.20
C VAL A 584 25.23 -11.82 -11.14
N ASP A 585 26.13 -12.69 -11.60
CA ASP A 585 26.85 -13.66 -10.74
C ASP A 585 27.80 -12.98 -9.76
#